data_AF-A0A2E0FE64-F1
#
_entry.id   AF-A0A2E0FE64-F1
#
_cell.length_a   1.000
_cell.length_b   1.000
_cell.length_c   1.000
_cell.angle_alpha   90.00
_cell.angle_beta   90.00
_cell.angle_gamma   90.00
#
_symmetry.space_group_name_H-M   'P 1'
#
loop_
_entity.id
_entity.type
_entity.pdbx_description
1 polymer ?
#
loop_
_entity_poly.entity_id
_entity_poly.type
_entity_poly.pdbx_seq_one_letter_code
_entity_poly.pdbx_strand_id
1 'polypeptide(L)'
;MKKGPLSNEEKDFIRGNAESFSSVDDLASNMDRSVLIVTRFLSQVAEESARDISSLFARKEDRGVTVMTEAASIAADENKQKKSVESPPRYRKYIHKIKE
;
A
#
# COMPACT_ATOMS: atom_id res chain seq x y z
N MET A 1 23.13 22.16 -11.07
CA MET A 1 22.36 20.91 -11.25
C MET A 1 22.50 20.01 -10.04
N LYS A 2 21.43 19.89 -9.27
CA LYS A 2 21.36 19.03 -8.08
C LYS A 2 21.48 17.56 -8.48
N LYS A 3 22.36 16.82 -7.79
CA LYS A 3 22.60 15.39 -8.00
C LYS A 3 21.74 14.53 -7.09
N GLY A 4 21.60 13.26 -7.44
CA GLY A 4 20.85 12.28 -6.63
C GLY A 4 19.34 12.25 -6.93
N PRO A 5 18.59 11.43 -6.18
CA PRO A 5 17.15 11.26 -6.39
C PRO A 5 16.36 12.54 -6.09
N LEU A 6 15.13 12.60 -6.61
CA LEU A 6 14.19 13.68 -6.31
C LEU A 6 13.75 13.59 -4.84
N SER A 7 13.76 14.73 -4.16
CA SER A 7 13.15 14.89 -2.83
C SER A 7 11.63 14.75 -2.91
N ASN A 8 10.97 14.52 -1.77
CA ASN A 8 9.50 14.46 -1.71
C ASN A 8 8.87 15.80 -2.14
N GLU A 9 9.42 16.92 -1.67
CA GLU A 9 8.98 18.26 -2.07
C GLU A 9 9.08 18.48 -3.59
N GLU A 10 10.17 18.00 -4.21
CA GLU A 10 10.38 18.10 -5.66
C GLU A 10 9.38 17.22 -6.43
N LYS A 11 9.06 16.02 -5.91
CA LYS A 11 8.05 15.13 -6.51
C LYS A 11 6.66 15.74 -6.45
N ASP A 12 6.30 16.33 -5.32
CA ASP A 12 4.99 16.96 -5.14
C ASP A 12 4.85 18.21 -6.01
N PHE A 13 5.93 18.98 -6.16
CA PHE A 13 5.99 20.10 -7.10
C PHE A 13 5.77 19.65 -8.55
N ILE A 14 6.42 18.55 -8.99
CA ILE A 14 6.24 18.02 -10.34
C ILE A 14 4.79 17.56 -10.54
N ARG A 15 4.18 16.89 -9.55
CA ARG A 15 2.77 16.45 -9.64
C ARG A 15 1.80 17.63 -9.74
N GLY A 16 2.00 18.68 -8.95
CA GLY A 16 1.10 19.84 -8.92
C GLY A 16 1.24 20.79 -10.11
N ASN A 17 2.38 20.76 -10.81
CA ASN A 17 2.67 21.70 -11.90
C ASN A 17 2.93 21.03 -13.25
N ALA A 18 2.73 19.71 -13.38
CA ALA A 18 2.96 18.99 -14.63
C ALA A 18 2.22 19.60 -15.84
N GLU A 19 1.03 20.17 -15.61
CA GLU A 19 0.20 20.80 -16.66
C GLU A 19 0.47 22.31 -16.83
N SER A 20 1.12 22.93 -15.84
CA SER A 20 1.39 24.37 -15.82
C SER A 20 2.59 24.78 -16.67
N PHE A 21 3.47 23.84 -17.01
CA PHE A 21 4.66 24.07 -17.83
C PHE A 21 4.45 23.57 -19.26
N SER A 22 4.79 24.41 -20.24
CA SER A 22 4.70 24.09 -21.66
C SER A 22 5.66 22.98 -22.10
N SER A 23 6.79 22.81 -21.40
CA SER A 23 7.83 21.84 -21.71
C SER A 23 8.45 21.25 -20.44
N VAL A 24 8.87 19.99 -20.52
CA VAL A 24 9.60 19.31 -19.43
C VAL A 24 10.97 19.94 -19.20
N ASP A 25 11.55 20.57 -20.22
CA ASP A 25 12.84 21.26 -20.13
C ASP A 25 12.77 22.52 -19.25
N ASP A 26 11.66 23.27 -19.36
CA ASP A 26 11.40 24.45 -18.52
C ASP A 26 11.19 24.05 -17.06
N LEU A 27 10.45 22.97 -16.83
CA LEU A 27 10.22 22.40 -15.50
C LEU A 27 11.55 21.93 -14.87
N ALA A 28 12.37 21.20 -15.63
CA ALA A 28 13.67 20.72 -15.18
C ALA A 28 14.65 21.87 -14.87
N SER A 29 14.64 22.91 -15.71
CA SER A 29 15.47 24.11 -15.55
C SER A 29 15.08 24.90 -14.30
N ASN A 30 13.79 25.07 -14.02
CA ASN A 30 13.30 25.76 -12.82
C ASN A 30 13.78 25.06 -11.53
N MET A 31 13.80 23.73 -11.53
CA MET A 31 14.19 22.92 -10.37
C MET A 31 15.71 22.68 -10.23
N ASP A 32 16.52 23.15 -11.19
CA ASP A 32 17.94 22.82 -11.35
C ASP A 32 18.20 21.29 -11.36
N ARG A 33 17.34 20.56 -12.09
CA ARG A 33 17.39 19.10 -12.24
C ARG A 33 17.57 18.71 -13.71
N SER A 34 18.08 17.50 -13.95
CA SER A 34 18.21 16.98 -15.32
C SER A 34 16.85 16.57 -15.88
N VAL A 35 16.60 16.88 -17.15
CA VAL A 35 15.40 16.47 -17.91
C VAL A 35 15.11 14.98 -17.80
N LEU A 36 16.15 14.14 -17.84
CA LEU A 36 16.03 12.67 -17.77
C LEU A 36 15.38 12.21 -16.45
N ILE A 37 15.72 12.84 -15.33
CA ILE A 37 15.15 12.50 -14.02
C ILE A 37 13.67 12.89 -13.96
N VAL A 38 13.31 14.06 -14.48
CA VAL A 38 11.92 14.57 -14.46
C VAL A 38 11.04 13.71 -15.38
N THR A 39 11.49 13.42 -16.60
CA THR A 39 10.79 12.52 -17.55
C THR A 39 10.60 11.11 -16.98
N ARG A 40 11.62 10.56 -16.31
CA ARG A 40 11.51 9.26 -15.64
C ARG A 40 10.47 9.28 -14.51
N PHE A 41 10.40 10.35 -13.74
CA PHE A 41 9.38 10.46 -12.69
C PHE A 41 7.97 10.59 -13.27
N LEU A 42 7.78 11.39 -14.33
CA LEU A 42 6.48 11.55 -14.99
C LEU A 42 5.98 10.22 -15.60
N SER A 43 6.86 9.46 -16.25
CA SER A 43 6.52 8.12 -16.75
C SER A 43 6.15 7.15 -15.63
N GLN A 44 6.88 7.18 -14.51
CA GLN A 44 6.52 6.38 -13.33
C GLN A 44 5.13 6.76 -12.78
N VAL A 45 4.81 8.06 -12.70
CA VAL A 45 3.49 8.52 -12.25
C VAL A 45 2.38 8.04 -13.19
N ALA A 46 2.62 8.07 -14.50
CA ALA A 46 1.67 7.54 -15.48
C ALA A 46 1.49 6.01 -15.37
N GLU A 47 2.54 5.27 -15.06
CA GLU A 47 2.43 3.83 -14.77
C GLU A 47 1.69 3.56 -13.46
N GLU A 48 1.95 4.35 -12.41
CA GLU A 48 1.29 4.20 -11.10
C GLU A 48 -0.21 4.48 -11.20
N SER A 49 -0.64 5.48 -11.98
CA SER A 49 -2.06 5.75 -12.20
C SER A 49 -2.73 4.70 -13.08
N ALA A 50 -1.99 4.04 -13.97
CA ALA A 50 -2.48 2.93 -14.78
C ALA A 50 -2.56 1.59 -14.03
N ARG A 51 -1.89 1.46 -12.88
CA ARG A 51 -1.96 0.24 -12.07
C ARG A 51 -3.30 0.18 -11.36
N ASP A 52 -4.17 -0.67 -11.89
CA ASP A 52 -5.42 -1.00 -11.23
C ASP A 52 -5.15 -1.76 -9.92
N ILE A 53 -5.21 -1.04 -8.80
CA ILE A 53 -5.08 -1.57 -7.43
C ILE A 53 -6.05 -2.75 -7.22
N SER A 54 -7.16 -2.73 -7.92
CA SER A 54 -8.22 -3.72 -7.83
C SER A 54 -7.77 -5.12 -8.26
N SER A 55 -6.70 -5.23 -9.06
CA SER A 55 -6.06 -6.48 -9.50
C SER A 55 -5.14 -7.12 -8.44
N LEU A 56 -4.71 -6.36 -7.43
CA LEU A 56 -3.85 -6.86 -6.36
C LEU A 56 -4.60 -7.76 -5.36
N PHE A 57 -5.93 -7.68 -5.37
CA PHE A 57 -6.78 -8.44 -4.47
C PHE A 57 -7.26 -9.73 -5.14
N ALA A 58 -7.17 -10.85 -4.41
CA ALA A 58 -7.78 -12.10 -4.85
C ALA A 58 -9.31 -11.94 -4.94
N ARG A 59 -9.85 -12.24 -6.12
CA ARG A 59 -11.30 -12.17 -6.42
C ARG A 59 -11.88 -13.55 -6.54
N LYS A 60 -13.10 -13.71 -6.03
CA LYS A 60 -13.98 -14.80 -6.44
C LYS A 60 -15.02 -14.25 -7.41
N GLU A 61 -15.32 -15.00 -8.47
CA GLU A 61 -16.29 -14.58 -9.50
C GLU A 61 -17.69 -14.38 -8.94
N ASP A 62 -18.06 -15.16 -7.92
CA ASP A 62 -19.38 -15.14 -7.29
C ASP A 62 -19.59 -13.97 -6.31
N ARG A 63 -18.52 -13.48 -5.67
CA ARG A 63 -18.62 -12.59 -4.49
C ARG A 63 -17.63 -11.42 -4.48
N GLY A 64 -16.78 -11.27 -5.48
CA GLY A 64 -15.80 -10.18 -5.58
C GLY A 64 -14.61 -10.35 -4.64
N VAL A 65 -14.17 -9.24 -4.04
CA VAL A 65 -13.04 -9.18 -3.09
C VAL A 65 -13.56 -9.11 -1.66
N THR A 66 -12.98 -9.89 -0.76
CA THR A 66 -13.17 -9.71 0.69
C THR A 66 -11.94 -9.01 1.29
N VAL A 67 -12.12 -7.80 1.80
CA VAL A 67 -11.08 -7.05 2.53
C VAL A 67 -11.49 -6.95 3.99
N MET A 68 -10.58 -7.29 4.91
CA MET A 68 -10.82 -7.10 6.34
C MET A 68 -10.63 -5.63 6.69
N THR A 69 -11.71 -4.99 7.14
CA THR A 69 -11.68 -3.58 7.56
C THR A 69 -11.35 -3.47 9.04
N GLU A 70 -10.82 -2.31 9.46
CA GLU A 70 -10.52 -2.03 10.86
C GLU A 70 -11.76 -2.20 11.75
N ALA A 71 -12.90 -1.65 11.34
CA ALA A 71 -14.16 -1.81 12.05
C ALA A 71 -14.58 -3.29 12.18
N ALA A 72 -14.39 -4.09 11.13
CA ALA A 72 -14.68 -5.53 11.18
C ALA A 72 -13.72 -6.27 12.13
N SER A 73 -12.46 -5.84 12.21
CA SER A 73 -11.48 -6.40 13.15
C SER A 73 -11.87 -6.09 14.60
N ILE A 74 -12.19 -4.83 14.90
CA ILE A 74 -12.60 -4.41 16.25
C ILE A 74 -13.86 -5.16 16.68
N ALA A 75 -14.88 -5.21 15.82
CA ALA A 75 -16.11 -5.94 16.11
C ALA A 75 -15.89 -7.45 16.31
N ALA A 76 -14.91 -8.04 15.62
CA ALA A 76 -14.55 -9.45 15.82
C ALA A 76 -13.86 -9.67 17.17
N ASP A 77 -12.97 -8.75 17.58
CA ASP A 77 -12.30 -8.82 18.87
C ASP A 77 -13.26 -8.59 20.05
N GLU A 78 -14.20 -7.65 19.93
CA GLU A 78 -15.23 -7.40 20.95
C GLU A 78 -16.19 -8.59 21.12
N ASN A 79 -16.60 -9.21 20.01
CA ASN A 79 -17.49 -10.39 20.03
C ASN A 79 -16.76 -11.70 20.35
N LYS A 80 -15.45 -11.65 20.61
CA LYS A 80 -14.64 -12.84 20.89
C LYS A 80 -15.06 -13.44 22.24
N GLN A 81 -16.00 -14.38 22.19
CA GLN A 81 -16.34 -15.19 23.35
C GLN A 81 -15.08 -15.91 23.83
N LYS A 82 -14.74 -15.76 25.12
CA LYS A 82 -13.72 -16.57 25.82
C LYS A 82 -14.26 -17.99 25.97
N LYS A 83 -14.44 -18.70 24.86
CA LYS A 83 -14.66 -20.14 24.90
C LYS A 83 -13.36 -20.74 25.41
N SER A 84 -13.41 -21.44 26.54
CA SER A 84 -12.36 -22.38 26.87
C SER A 84 -12.31 -23.35 25.69
N VAL A 85 -11.24 -23.25 24.88
CA VAL A 85 -11.03 -24.22 23.81
C VAL A 85 -10.71 -25.52 24.53
N GLU A 86 -11.73 -26.34 24.75
CA GLU A 86 -11.53 -27.65 25.33
C GLU A 86 -10.72 -28.46 24.31
N SER A 87 -9.51 -28.82 24.69
CA SER A 87 -8.63 -29.61 23.83
C SER A 87 -9.37 -30.88 23.39
N PRO A 88 -9.36 -31.22 22.09
CA PRO A 88 -10.05 -32.40 21.60
C PRO A 88 -9.60 -33.65 22.39
N PRO A 89 -10.50 -34.62 22.64
CA PRO A 89 -10.24 -35.74 23.56
C PRO A 89 -8.96 -36.52 23.24
N ARG A 90 -8.61 -36.60 21.95
CA ARG A 90 -7.40 -37.26 21.44
C ARG A 90 -6.10 -36.66 21.99
N TYR A 91 -6.07 -35.36 22.29
CA TYR A 91 -4.86 -34.64 22.72
C TYR A 91 -4.75 -34.46 24.23
N ARG A 92 -5.82 -34.72 25.00
CA ARG A 92 -5.82 -34.54 26.47
C ARG A 92 -4.73 -35.34 27.20
N LYS A 93 -4.38 -36.53 26.69
CA LYS A 93 -3.37 -37.41 27.29
C LYS A 93 -1.92 -36.97 27.02
N TYR A 94 -1.72 -36.09 26.04
CA TYR A 94 -0.39 -35.66 25.59
C TYR A 94 -0.04 -34.25 26.06
N ILE A 95 -1.01 -33.51 26.62
CA ILE A 95 -0.79 -32.16 27.15
C ILE A 95 -0.58 -32.30 28.66
N HIS A 96 0.68 -32.36 29.08
CA HIS A 96 1.02 -32.23 30.50
C HIS A 96 0.97 -30.74 30.90
N LYS A 97 0.06 -30.36 31.79
CA LYS A 97 0.07 -29.03 32.42
C LYS A 97 1.20 -28.98 33.46
N ILE A 98 2.06 -27.98 33.39
CA ILE A 98 3.25 -27.85 34.26
C ILE A 98 2.90 -27.29 35.64
N LYS A 99 1.71 -26.66 35.83
CA LYS A 99 1.11 -26.31 37.13
C LYS A 99 -0.37 -25.97 36.96
N GLU A 100 -1.16 -26.21 38.01
CA GLU A 100 -2.54 -25.68 38.14
C GLU A 100 -2.55 -24.18 38.42
#